data_AF-A0A948TGH4-F1
#
_entry.id   AF-A0A948TGH4-F1
#
_cell.length_a   1.000
_cell.length_b   1.000
_cell.length_c   1.000
_cell.angle_alpha   90.00
_cell.angle_beta   90.00
_cell.angle_gamma   90.00
#
_symmetry.space_group_name_H-M   'P 1'
#
loop_
_entity.id
_entity.type
_entity.pdbx_description
1 polymer ?
#
loop_
_entity_poly.entity_id
_entity_poly.type
_entity_poly.pdbx_seq_one_letter_code
_entity_poly.pdbx_strand_id
1 'polypeptide(L)'
;MNKEEVLQQVKKWHEQDAFTAIIELLEPQITELDFTVGLELARAYINLANTLNEGNNPVNTLGEVQSADDLYAQANALLDKYVLEGKENATYLFYKGYALFKLGLINDAALRLERAQRFIKMGSEDALLPTINRMLTLCKSLDADNTSDKLSPEDDSTLDQHIRQHFGKYQILFKTERYELLNVPPTPERNFNLIVTKGLSGHKLKVPAGVDPLTDSRLELILCLPAAWEFANAEGYNLWPINQLCTLINHILTTDEFIGFGYSFDQERPLHASTKFTGGMLTAPGAFPRPAHEVVLGDNSYVHFFELIYLYPMELSFRKSHSAYELLELFQHKQVVPSPVRSRQDVCVQVSSAQKI
;
A
#
# COMPACT_ATOMS: atom_id res chain seq x y z
N MET A 1 14.83 37.15 12.39
CA MET A 1 15.92 36.22 12.03
C MET A 1 16.34 36.54 10.61
N ASN A 2 17.64 36.46 10.31
CA ASN A 2 18.09 36.53 8.92
C ASN A 2 17.76 35.21 8.19
N LYS A 3 17.85 35.18 6.85
CA LYS A 3 17.47 34.01 6.05
C LYS A 3 18.20 32.73 6.45
N GLU A 4 19.50 32.83 6.76
CA GLU A 4 20.32 31.67 7.10
C GLU A 4 19.92 31.07 8.45
N GLU A 5 19.67 31.93 9.45
CA GLU A 5 19.13 31.52 10.75
C GLU A 5 17.77 30.83 10.60
N VAL A 6 16.89 31.36 9.74
CA VAL A 6 15.57 30.77 9.47
C VAL A 6 15.73 29.37 8.89
N LEU A 7 16.55 29.20 7.85
CA LEU A 7 16.75 27.91 7.19
C LEU A 7 17.40 26.88 8.13
N GLN A 8 18.34 27.28 8.98
CA GLN A 8 18.93 26.40 9.99
C GLN A 8 17.89 25.93 11.01
N GLN A 9 17.03 26.84 11.49
CA GLN A 9 15.99 26.50 12.44
C GLN A 9 14.91 25.61 11.83
N VAL A 10 14.49 25.90 10.59
CA VAL A 10 13.55 25.08 9.82
C VAL A 10 14.09 23.67 9.62
N LYS A 11 15.37 23.53 9.25
CA LYS A 11 16.02 22.23 9.10
C LYS A 11 15.98 21.42 10.40
N LYS A 12 16.31 22.06 11.53
CA LYS A 12 16.26 21.42 12.85
C LYS A 12 14.85 20.94 13.21
N TRP A 13 13.82 21.74 12.95
CA TRP A 13 12.44 21.33 13.20
C TRP A 13 11.96 20.25 12.24
N HIS A 14 12.42 20.27 10.99
CA HIS A 14 12.11 19.23 10.02
C HIS A 14 12.66 17.87 10.48
N GLU A 15 13.89 17.82 10.99
CA GLU A 15 14.50 16.61 11.55
C GLU A 15 13.79 16.09 12.83
N GLN A 16 12.95 16.93 13.45
CA GLN A 16 12.19 16.61 14.66
C GLN A 16 10.69 16.37 14.37
N ASP A 17 10.31 16.31 13.10
CA ASP A 17 8.91 16.24 12.63
C ASP A 17 8.02 17.38 13.17
N ALA A 18 8.62 18.52 13.56
CA ALA A 18 7.93 19.68 14.11
C ALA A 18 7.37 20.61 13.01
N PHE A 19 6.57 20.04 12.10
CA PHE A 19 6.08 20.76 10.90
C PHE A 19 5.17 21.95 11.22
N THR A 20 4.33 21.84 12.26
CA THR A 20 3.49 22.94 12.73
C THR A 20 4.32 24.16 13.12
N ALA A 21 5.45 23.96 13.82
CA ALA A 21 6.34 25.07 14.21
C ALA A 21 6.98 25.76 12.99
N ILE A 22 7.28 25.00 11.92
CA ILE A 22 7.76 25.57 10.66
C ILE A 22 6.67 26.44 10.02
N ILE A 23 5.43 25.95 9.98
CA ILE A 23 4.29 26.68 9.40
C ILE A 23 4.03 27.96 10.20
N GLU A 24 3.93 27.87 11.53
CA GLU A 24 3.72 29.03 12.41
C GLU A 24 4.81 30.11 12.27
N LEU A 25 6.06 29.71 12.00
CA LEU A 25 7.16 30.65 11.77
C LEU A 25 7.06 31.35 10.41
N LEU A 26 6.70 30.62 9.35
CA LEU A 26 6.85 31.08 7.96
C LEU A 26 5.55 31.63 7.36
N GLU A 27 4.40 31.05 7.68
CA GLU A 27 3.08 31.42 7.13
C GLU A 27 2.71 32.89 7.35
N PRO A 28 3.01 33.54 8.50
CA PRO A 28 2.69 34.96 8.70
C PRO A 28 3.38 35.90 7.68
N GLN A 29 4.43 35.43 7.01
CA GLN A 29 5.21 36.20 6.03
C GLN A 29 5.05 35.66 4.61
N ILE A 30 4.04 34.82 4.35
CA ILE A 30 3.83 34.06 3.09
C ILE A 30 3.75 34.93 1.81
N THR A 31 3.52 36.23 1.93
CA THR A 31 3.50 37.18 0.80
C THR A 31 4.90 37.65 0.39
N GLU A 32 5.89 37.53 1.28
CA GLU A 32 7.25 38.07 1.10
C GLU A 32 8.32 36.97 1.08
N LEU A 33 7.95 35.70 1.25
CA LEU A 33 8.89 34.59 1.23
C LEU A 33 9.59 34.48 -0.13
N ASP A 34 10.91 34.40 -0.09
CA ASP A 34 11.69 34.02 -1.27
C ASP A 34 11.49 32.54 -1.63
N PHE A 35 11.90 32.18 -2.85
CA PHE A 35 11.73 30.83 -3.39
C PHE A 35 12.24 29.71 -2.47
N THR A 36 13.41 29.89 -1.85
CA THR A 36 14.02 28.85 -1.00
C THR A 36 13.18 28.62 0.26
N VAL A 37 12.77 29.70 0.92
CA VAL A 37 11.98 29.61 2.15
C VAL A 37 10.54 29.18 1.85
N GLY A 38 9.99 29.59 0.70
CA GLY A 38 8.69 29.14 0.21
C GLY A 38 8.63 27.63 -0.04
N LEU A 39 9.70 27.03 -0.59
CA LEU A 39 9.79 25.58 -0.75
C LEU A 39 9.75 24.84 0.60
N GLU A 40 10.42 25.38 1.61
CA GLU A 40 10.42 24.81 2.95
C GLU A 40 9.03 24.84 3.61
N LEU A 41 8.30 25.94 3.44
CA LEU A 41 6.91 26.03 3.90
C LEU A 41 6.00 25.03 3.15
N ALA A 42 6.14 24.92 1.82
CA ALA A 42 5.40 23.93 1.04
C ALA A 42 5.69 22.49 1.51
N ARG A 43 6.95 22.17 1.80
CA ARG A 43 7.37 20.89 2.38
C ARG A 43 6.74 20.64 3.74
N ALA A 44 6.69 21.66 4.60
CA ALA A 44 6.09 21.55 5.92
C ALA A 44 4.58 21.26 5.84
N TYR A 45 3.83 21.95 4.97
CA TYR A 45 2.42 21.63 4.72
C TYR A 45 2.24 20.17 4.26
N ILE A 46 3.01 19.73 3.25
CA ILE A 46 2.94 18.36 2.71
C ILE A 46 3.22 17.33 3.81
N ASN A 47 4.26 17.56 4.61
CA ASN A 47 4.65 16.61 5.65
C ASN A 47 3.64 16.58 6.79
N LEU A 48 3.15 17.74 7.24
CA LEU A 48 2.07 17.80 8.23
C LEU A 48 0.85 17.03 7.73
N ALA A 49 0.43 17.27 6.49
CA ALA A 49 -0.69 16.56 5.86
C ALA A 49 -0.49 15.04 5.81
N ASN A 50 0.75 14.57 5.58
CA ASN A 50 1.08 13.14 5.59
C ASN A 50 1.05 12.52 7.00
N THR A 51 1.16 13.33 8.07
CA THR A 51 1.10 12.85 9.47
C THR A 51 -0.31 12.86 10.06
N LEU A 52 -1.27 13.53 9.41
CA LEU A 52 -2.64 13.57 9.90
C LEU A 52 -3.31 12.20 9.76
N ASN A 53 -3.87 11.72 10.88
CA ASN A 53 -4.80 10.60 10.93
C ASN A 53 -6.16 11.15 11.38
N GLU A 54 -7.27 10.49 10.99
CA GLU A 54 -8.62 10.92 11.38
C GLU A 54 -8.74 11.07 12.91
N GLY A 55 -8.95 12.31 13.40
CA GLY A 55 -9.35 12.57 14.80
C GLY A 55 -8.55 13.60 15.60
N ASN A 56 -7.42 14.14 15.10
CA ASN A 56 -6.67 15.18 15.82
C ASN A 56 -6.00 16.20 14.88
N ASN A 57 -6.83 16.81 14.02
CA ASN A 57 -6.39 17.73 12.98
C ASN A 57 -5.93 19.08 13.58
N PRO A 58 -4.83 19.66 13.07
CA PRO A 58 -4.30 20.94 13.52
C PRO A 58 -5.27 22.07 13.21
N VAL A 59 -5.24 23.10 14.03
CA VAL A 59 -6.08 24.29 13.87
C VAL A 59 -5.21 25.41 13.29
N ASN A 60 -5.68 26.08 12.23
CA ASN A 60 -4.96 27.20 11.64
C ASN A 60 -5.01 28.45 12.53
N THR A 61 -4.30 29.50 12.14
CA THR A 61 -4.26 30.79 12.85
C THR A 61 -5.63 31.50 12.98
N LEU A 62 -6.64 31.05 12.22
CA LEU A 62 -8.02 31.55 12.25
C LEU A 62 -8.96 30.69 13.11
N GLY A 63 -8.47 29.60 13.71
CA GLY A 63 -9.29 28.72 14.55
C GLY A 63 -10.00 27.60 13.78
N GLU A 64 -9.65 27.35 12.52
CA GLU A 64 -10.26 26.33 11.67
C GLU A 64 -9.46 25.03 11.68
N VAL A 65 -10.15 23.90 11.84
CA VAL A 65 -9.56 22.57 11.76
C VAL A 65 -9.13 22.29 10.32
N GLN A 66 -7.85 22.00 10.11
CA GLN A 66 -7.29 21.73 8.79
C GLN A 66 -7.28 20.24 8.47
N SER A 67 -7.92 19.87 7.36
CA SER A 67 -7.78 18.53 6.79
C SER A 67 -6.44 18.36 6.07
N ALA A 68 -6.09 17.11 5.76
CA ALA A 68 -4.93 16.83 4.92
C ALA A 68 -5.07 17.47 3.52
N ASP A 69 -6.28 17.46 2.96
CA ASP A 69 -6.58 18.05 1.65
C ASP A 69 -6.39 19.57 1.66
N ASP A 70 -6.77 20.25 2.74
CA ASP A 70 -6.54 21.69 2.90
C ASP A 70 -5.05 22.02 2.89
N LEU A 71 -4.24 21.24 3.61
CA LEU A 71 -2.80 21.43 3.68
C LEU A 71 -2.13 21.14 2.32
N TYR A 72 -2.56 20.11 1.58
CA TYR A 72 -2.07 19.88 0.22
C TYR A 72 -2.47 21.02 -0.73
N ALA A 73 -3.69 21.54 -0.61
CA ALA A 73 -4.16 22.68 -1.38
C ALA A 73 -3.35 23.95 -1.06
N GLN A 74 -3.03 24.19 0.20
CA GLN A 74 -2.17 25.29 0.64
C GLN A 74 -0.75 25.16 0.07
N ALA A 75 -0.14 23.97 0.15
CA ALA A 75 1.15 23.71 -0.48
C ALA A 75 1.11 23.98 -1.99
N ASN A 76 0.07 23.48 -2.67
CA ASN A 76 -0.12 23.66 -4.11
C ASN A 76 -0.24 25.15 -4.48
N ALA A 77 -1.08 25.91 -3.78
CA ALA A 77 -1.31 27.34 -4.01
C ALA A 77 -0.07 28.18 -3.70
N LEU A 78 0.70 27.83 -2.66
CA LEU A 78 1.98 28.48 -2.37
C LEU A 78 2.97 28.27 -3.52
N LEU A 79 3.08 27.03 -4.03
CA LEU A 79 3.97 26.71 -5.13
C LEU A 79 3.59 27.41 -6.45
N ASP A 80 2.32 27.79 -6.65
CA ASP A 80 1.90 28.57 -7.83
C ASP A 80 2.53 29.97 -7.88
N LYS A 81 2.97 30.51 -6.74
CA LYS A 81 3.67 31.81 -6.69
C LYS A 81 5.08 31.75 -7.28
N TYR A 82 5.68 30.56 -7.36
CA TYR A 82 7.08 30.36 -7.75
C TYR A 82 7.24 29.59 -9.07
N VAL A 83 6.25 29.68 -9.96
CA VAL A 83 6.24 28.92 -11.21
C VAL A 83 7.47 29.25 -12.08
N LEU A 84 7.91 30.50 -12.12
CA LEU A 84 9.02 30.91 -12.99
C LEU A 84 10.37 30.41 -12.47
N GLU A 85 10.59 30.52 -11.16
CA GLU A 85 11.79 30.08 -10.45
C GLU A 85 11.87 28.55 -10.38
N GLY A 86 10.72 27.90 -10.19
CA GLY A 86 10.61 26.46 -9.98
C GLY A 86 10.59 25.61 -11.25
N LYS A 87 10.39 26.20 -12.44
CA LYS A 87 10.17 25.46 -13.70
C LYS A 87 11.31 24.50 -14.10
N GLU A 88 12.51 24.69 -13.58
CA GLU A 88 13.70 23.84 -13.82
C GLU A 88 14.31 23.31 -12.50
N ASN A 89 13.55 23.35 -11.40
CA ASN A 89 13.98 22.87 -10.09
C ASN A 89 13.27 21.54 -9.77
N ALA A 90 14.04 20.47 -9.61
CA ALA A 90 13.49 19.13 -9.37
C ALA A 90 12.66 19.03 -8.08
N THR A 91 13.11 19.64 -6.99
CA THR A 91 12.42 19.63 -5.68
C THR A 91 11.09 20.36 -5.73
N TYR A 92 11.04 21.54 -6.36
CA TYR A 92 9.81 22.26 -6.63
C TYR A 92 8.82 21.42 -7.42
N LEU A 93 9.28 20.86 -8.55
CA LEU A 93 8.46 20.05 -9.45
C LEU A 93 7.95 18.79 -8.74
N PHE A 94 8.77 18.19 -7.88
CA PHE A 94 8.38 17.06 -7.04
C PHE A 94 7.30 17.45 -6.02
N TYR A 95 7.48 18.50 -5.23
CA TYR A 95 6.45 18.93 -4.27
C TYR A 95 5.14 19.34 -4.94
N LYS A 96 5.23 20.01 -6.09
CA LYS A 96 4.06 20.36 -6.91
C LYS A 96 3.34 19.10 -7.39
N GLY A 97 4.08 18.15 -7.96
CA GLY A 97 3.54 16.86 -8.38
C GLY A 97 2.94 16.05 -7.23
N TYR A 98 3.58 16.05 -6.06
CA TYR A 98 3.10 15.36 -4.87
C TYR A 98 1.79 15.93 -4.35
N ALA A 99 1.69 17.26 -4.22
CA ALA A 99 0.46 17.91 -3.78
C ALA A 99 -0.69 17.65 -4.76
N LEU A 100 -0.45 17.79 -6.07
CA LEU A 100 -1.44 17.48 -7.10
C LEU A 100 -1.90 16.02 -7.05
N PHE A 101 -0.97 15.08 -6.84
CA PHE A 101 -1.28 13.66 -6.71
C PHE A 101 -2.22 13.40 -5.53
N LYS A 102 -1.92 14.00 -4.38
CA LYS A 102 -2.73 13.89 -3.16
C LYS A 102 -4.12 14.51 -3.31
N LEU A 103 -4.24 15.56 -4.13
CA LEU A 103 -5.51 16.19 -4.49
C LEU A 103 -6.28 15.46 -5.61
N GLY A 104 -5.80 14.29 -6.05
CA GLY A 104 -6.45 13.49 -7.10
C GLY A 104 -6.25 14.00 -8.53
N LEU A 105 -5.42 15.01 -8.75
CA LEU A 105 -5.09 15.57 -10.07
C LEU A 105 -3.94 14.76 -10.72
N ILE A 106 -4.21 13.49 -11.01
CA ILE A 106 -3.21 12.49 -11.38
C ILE A 106 -2.41 12.87 -12.63
N ASN A 107 -3.08 13.35 -13.69
CA ASN A 107 -2.41 13.70 -14.95
C ASN A 107 -1.49 14.92 -14.81
N ASP A 108 -1.93 15.94 -14.05
CA ASP A 108 -1.10 17.10 -13.76
C ASP A 108 0.08 16.72 -12.86
N ALA A 109 -0.14 15.83 -11.88
CA ALA A 109 0.91 15.30 -11.03
C ALA A 109 1.98 14.57 -11.85
N ALA A 110 1.57 13.66 -12.75
CA ALA A 110 2.46 12.93 -13.64
C ALA A 110 3.34 13.89 -14.46
N LEU A 111 2.74 14.89 -15.10
CA LEU A 111 3.46 15.88 -15.91
C LEU A 111 4.53 16.63 -15.10
N ARG A 112 4.25 16.99 -13.84
CA ARG A 112 5.21 17.66 -12.96
C ARG A 112 6.34 16.71 -12.54
N LEU A 113 6.01 15.46 -12.20
CA LEU A 113 6.97 14.45 -11.78
C LEU A 113 7.91 14.02 -12.93
N GLU A 114 7.39 13.87 -14.15
CA GLU A 114 8.21 13.58 -15.34
C GLU A 114 9.19 14.71 -15.62
N ARG A 115 8.72 15.95 -15.46
CA ARG A 115 9.59 17.12 -15.59
C ARG A 115 10.62 17.16 -14.47
N ALA A 116 10.24 16.84 -13.22
CA ALA A 116 11.16 16.76 -12.09
C ALA A 116 12.32 15.81 -12.39
N GLN A 117 12.02 14.62 -12.92
CA GLN A 117 13.00 13.60 -13.30
C GLN A 117 14.07 14.14 -14.27
N ARG A 118 13.70 15.01 -15.22
CA ARG A 118 14.64 15.60 -16.20
C ARG A 118 15.63 16.59 -15.60
N PHE A 119 15.29 17.19 -14.46
CA PHE A 119 16.09 18.22 -13.79
C PHE A 119 16.83 17.71 -12.54
N ILE A 120 16.75 16.40 -12.24
CA ILE A 120 17.58 15.79 -11.19
C ILE A 120 19.03 15.82 -11.65
N LYS A 121 19.92 16.37 -10.81
CA LYS A 121 21.36 16.39 -11.07
C LYS A 121 21.96 15.04 -10.68
N MET A 122 22.71 14.41 -11.58
CA MET A 122 23.45 13.18 -11.29
C MET A 122 24.41 13.43 -10.11
N GLY A 123 24.29 12.61 -9.05
CA GLY A 123 25.11 12.73 -7.84
C GLY A 123 24.66 13.81 -6.84
N SER A 124 23.47 14.39 -6.97
CA SER A 124 22.90 15.25 -5.93
C SER A 124 22.62 14.45 -4.65
N GLU A 125 22.79 15.09 -3.48
CA GLU A 125 22.36 14.54 -2.18
C GLU A 125 20.85 14.23 -2.11
N ASP A 126 20.05 14.83 -3.02
CA ASP A 126 18.62 14.60 -3.14
C ASP A 126 18.31 13.19 -3.67
N ALA A 127 18.02 12.26 -2.74
CA ALA A 127 17.55 10.90 -2.98
C ALA A 127 16.11 10.84 -3.56
N LEU A 128 15.70 11.83 -4.36
CA LEU A 128 14.33 11.97 -4.86
C LEU A 128 14.01 11.04 -6.03
N LEU A 129 15.00 10.60 -6.81
CA LEU A 129 14.76 9.81 -8.04
C LEU A 129 13.97 8.51 -7.79
N PRO A 130 14.29 7.66 -6.79
CA PRO A 130 13.49 6.49 -6.47
C PRO A 130 12.03 6.85 -6.12
N THR A 131 11.84 7.92 -5.36
CA THR A 131 10.51 8.40 -4.96
C THR A 131 9.70 8.92 -6.15
N ILE A 132 10.32 9.71 -7.03
CA ILE A 132 9.72 10.21 -8.27
C ILE A 132 9.32 9.05 -9.17
N ASN A 133 10.19 8.06 -9.37
CA ASN A 133 9.89 6.88 -10.18
C ASN A 133 8.70 6.11 -9.61
N ARG A 134 8.67 5.88 -8.30
CA ARG A 134 7.54 5.24 -7.63
C ARG A 134 6.25 6.02 -7.88
N MET A 135 6.26 7.34 -7.67
CA MET A 135 5.07 8.17 -7.89
C MET A 135 4.61 8.21 -9.34
N LEU A 136 5.53 8.25 -10.30
CA LEU A 136 5.19 8.17 -11.73
C LEU A 136 4.51 6.85 -12.06
N THR A 137 4.98 5.75 -11.48
CA THR A 137 4.29 4.47 -11.64
C THR A 137 2.90 4.49 -11.00
N LEU A 138 2.75 5.06 -9.80
CA LEU A 138 1.42 5.25 -9.20
C LEU A 138 0.50 6.08 -10.11
N CYS A 139 0.99 7.19 -10.68
CA CYS A 139 0.21 8.03 -11.57
C CYS A 139 -0.24 7.27 -12.81
N LYS A 140 0.65 6.53 -13.48
CA LYS A 140 0.30 5.66 -14.63
C LYS A 140 -0.75 4.62 -14.27
N SER A 141 -0.64 4.08 -13.07
CA SER A 141 -1.57 3.06 -12.57
C SER A 141 -2.95 3.64 -12.24
N LEU A 142 -3.03 4.96 -11.98
CA LEU A 142 -4.25 5.70 -11.63
C LEU A 142 -4.79 6.55 -12.79
N ASP A 143 -4.14 6.52 -13.96
CA ASP A 143 -4.60 7.21 -15.16
C ASP A 143 -5.96 6.63 -15.59
N ALA A 144 -6.98 7.49 -15.64
CA ALA A 144 -8.35 7.11 -15.99
C ALA A 144 -8.46 6.56 -17.43
N ASP A 145 -7.50 6.91 -18.30
CA ASP A 145 -7.42 6.39 -19.67
C ASP A 145 -6.70 5.03 -19.74
N ASN A 146 -6.13 4.53 -18.63
CA ASN A 146 -5.59 3.17 -18.52
C ASN A 146 -6.72 2.13 -18.35
N THR A 147 -7.61 2.10 -19.34
CA THR A 147 -8.74 1.15 -19.48
C THR A 147 -8.31 -0.29 -19.77
N SER A 148 -7.00 -0.53 -19.92
CA SER A 148 -6.37 -1.85 -20.16
C SER A 148 -6.53 -2.83 -18.99
N ASP A 149 -6.70 -2.33 -17.76
CA ASP A 149 -6.58 -3.12 -16.54
C ASP A 149 -7.93 -3.50 -15.91
N LYS A 150 -9.02 -3.54 -16.68
CA LYS A 150 -10.33 -4.03 -16.23
C LYS A 150 -10.77 -5.25 -17.02
N LEU A 151 -11.45 -6.18 -16.35
CA LEU A 151 -12.12 -7.30 -17.01
C LEU A 151 -13.31 -6.80 -17.86
N SER A 152 -13.68 -7.58 -18.88
CA SER A 152 -14.94 -7.37 -19.58
C SER A 152 -16.12 -7.52 -18.60
N PRO A 153 -17.29 -6.90 -18.84
CA PRO A 153 -18.46 -7.09 -17.99
C PRO A 153 -18.86 -8.56 -17.82
N GLU A 154 -18.69 -9.36 -18.87
CA GLU A 154 -18.95 -10.81 -18.87
C GLU A 154 -17.96 -11.57 -17.99
N ASP A 155 -16.66 -11.24 -18.07
CA ASP A 155 -15.62 -11.85 -17.24
C ASP A 155 -15.72 -11.40 -15.78
N ASP A 156 -16.05 -10.14 -15.51
CA ASP A 156 -16.32 -9.64 -14.15
C ASP A 156 -17.52 -10.36 -13.52
N SER A 157 -18.58 -10.61 -14.31
CA SER A 157 -19.72 -11.41 -13.87
C SER A 157 -19.34 -12.86 -13.60
N THR A 158 -18.45 -13.45 -14.42
CA THR A 158 -17.95 -14.81 -14.22
C THR A 158 -17.14 -14.91 -12.91
N LEU A 159 -16.27 -13.94 -12.66
CA LEU A 159 -15.50 -13.82 -11.43
C LEU A 159 -16.42 -13.62 -10.20
N ASP A 160 -17.42 -12.75 -10.29
CA ASP A 160 -18.40 -12.52 -9.22
C ASP A 160 -19.17 -13.80 -8.87
N GLN A 161 -19.65 -14.52 -9.90
CA GLN A 161 -20.35 -15.79 -9.72
C GLN A 161 -19.44 -16.82 -9.03
N HIS A 162 -18.18 -16.93 -9.44
CA HIS A 162 -17.21 -17.83 -8.81
C HIS A 162 -17.03 -17.53 -7.33
N ILE A 163 -16.82 -16.25 -6.98
CA ILE A 163 -16.68 -15.81 -5.59
C ILE A 163 -17.93 -16.18 -4.78
N ARG A 164 -19.13 -15.91 -5.31
CA ARG A 164 -20.39 -16.24 -4.62
C ARG A 164 -20.60 -17.74 -4.44
N GLN A 165 -20.24 -18.53 -5.44
CA GLN A 165 -20.43 -19.98 -5.46
C GLN A 165 -19.46 -20.69 -4.51
N HIS A 166 -18.20 -20.27 -4.49
CA HIS A 166 -17.14 -20.97 -3.75
C HIS A 166 -16.82 -20.37 -2.40
N PHE A 167 -16.91 -19.05 -2.26
CA PHE A 167 -16.57 -18.36 -1.01
C PHE A 167 -17.82 -17.91 -0.26
N GLY A 168 -18.84 -17.41 -0.95
CA GLY A 168 -20.14 -17.06 -0.38
C GLY A 168 -20.58 -15.61 -0.61
N LYS A 169 -21.73 -15.24 -0.05
CA LYS A 169 -22.27 -13.87 -0.14
C LYS A 169 -21.37 -12.90 0.61
N TYR A 170 -20.98 -11.81 -0.05
CA TYR A 170 -20.06 -10.82 0.51
C TYR A 170 -20.72 -9.45 0.73
N GLN A 171 -19.98 -8.60 1.44
CA GLN A 171 -20.18 -7.16 1.57
C GLN A 171 -18.95 -6.44 1.00
N ILE A 172 -19.14 -5.30 0.34
CA ILE A 172 -18.01 -4.50 -0.14
C ILE A 172 -17.49 -3.69 1.04
N LEU A 173 -16.24 -3.92 1.45
CA LEU A 173 -15.56 -3.10 2.47
C LEU A 173 -15.01 -1.81 1.87
N PHE A 174 -14.45 -1.92 0.67
CA PHE A 174 -13.77 -0.83 -0.01
C PHE A 174 -13.82 -1.04 -1.52
N LYS A 175 -13.90 0.05 -2.28
CA LYS A 175 -13.96 0.03 -3.73
C LYS A 175 -13.03 1.10 -4.30
N THR A 176 -12.25 0.71 -5.30
CA THR A 176 -11.48 1.61 -6.16
C THR A 176 -11.96 1.48 -7.60
N GLU A 177 -11.35 2.23 -8.50
CA GLU A 177 -11.56 2.05 -9.94
C GLU A 177 -11.04 0.71 -10.48
N ARG A 178 -10.06 0.09 -9.82
CA ARG A 178 -9.35 -1.11 -10.31
C ARG A 178 -9.77 -2.40 -9.62
N TYR A 179 -10.07 -2.33 -8.32
CA TYR A 179 -10.45 -3.49 -7.53
C TYR A 179 -11.36 -3.12 -6.35
N GLU A 180 -12.08 -4.11 -5.85
CA GLU A 180 -12.88 -4.09 -4.64
C GLU A 180 -12.26 -5.00 -3.58
N LEU A 181 -12.38 -4.63 -2.30
CA LEU A 181 -12.16 -5.54 -1.17
C LEU A 181 -13.50 -6.01 -0.65
N LEU A 182 -13.73 -7.31 -0.76
CA LEU A 182 -14.96 -7.97 -0.36
C LEU A 182 -14.76 -8.65 0.98
N ASN A 183 -15.69 -8.49 1.91
CA ASN A 183 -15.77 -9.33 3.11
C ASN A 183 -16.84 -10.40 2.93
N VAL A 184 -16.44 -11.67 2.92
CA VAL A 184 -17.36 -12.79 3.12
C VAL A 184 -17.40 -13.10 4.62
N PRO A 185 -18.53 -12.86 5.31
CA PRO A 185 -18.61 -13.06 6.75
C PRO A 185 -18.45 -14.53 7.15
N PRO A 186 -18.16 -14.81 8.44
CA PRO A 186 -18.04 -16.17 8.95
C PRO A 186 -19.35 -16.94 8.83
N THR A 187 -19.24 -18.26 8.71
CA THR A 187 -20.37 -19.22 8.85
C THR A 187 -20.05 -20.21 9.97
N PRO A 188 -21.03 -21.00 10.45
CA PRO A 188 -20.76 -22.06 11.43
C PRO A 188 -19.68 -23.06 10.96
N GLU A 189 -19.62 -23.34 9.65
CA GLU A 189 -18.65 -24.25 9.04
C GLU A 189 -17.30 -23.57 8.76
N ARG A 190 -17.30 -22.24 8.57
CA ARG A 190 -16.10 -21.42 8.32
C ARG A 190 -16.04 -20.26 9.31
N ASN A 191 -15.42 -20.50 10.47
CA ASN A 191 -15.36 -19.55 11.58
C ASN A 191 -14.29 -18.44 11.40
N PHE A 192 -14.28 -17.76 10.25
CA PHE A 192 -13.42 -16.61 9.96
C PHE A 192 -14.02 -15.73 8.86
N ASN A 193 -13.66 -14.44 8.89
CA ASN A 193 -13.94 -13.49 7.81
C ASN A 193 -12.97 -13.76 6.65
N LEU A 194 -13.48 -13.76 5.43
CA LEU A 194 -12.67 -13.89 4.22
C LEU A 194 -12.64 -12.55 3.51
N ILE A 195 -11.47 -11.92 3.43
CA ILE A 195 -11.25 -10.75 2.59
C ILE A 195 -10.81 -11.24 1.23
N VAL A 196 -11.50 -10.85 0.16
CA VAL A 196 -11.21 -11.28 -1.21
C VAL A 196 -11.10 -10.03 -2.09
N THR A 197 -10.07 -9.93 -2.91
CA THR A 197 -10.03 -8.92 -3.96
C THR A 197 -10.96 -9.33 -5.10
N LYS A 198 -11.60 -8.35 -5.73
CA LYS A 198 -12.32 -8.55 -6.99
C LYS A 198 -11.91 -7.44 -7.96
N GLY A 199 -11.45 -7.81 -9.15
CA GLY A 199 -11.03 -6.88 -10.21
C GLY A 199 -9.52 -6.69 -10.29
N LEU A 200 -8.74 -7.16 -9.32
CA LEU A 200 -7.28 -7.13 -9.39
C LEU A 200 -6.78 -7.91 -10.61
N SER A 201 -7.48 -8.99 -10.94
CA SER A 201 -7.24 -9.82 -12.12
C SER A 201 -7.41 -9.10 -13.46
N GLY A 202 -7.97 -7.89 -13.48
CA GLY A 202 -7.95 -7.02 -14.66
C GLY A 202 -6.54 -6.62 -15.08
N HIS A 203 -5.63 -6.46 -14.11
CA HIS A 203 -4.22 -6.20 -14.36
C HIS A 203 -3.47 -7.51 -14.69
N LYS A 204 -2.88 -7.59 -15.89
CA LYS A 204 -2.07 -8.74 -16.31
C LYS A 204 -0.62 -8.58 -15.86
N LEU A 205 -0.17 -9.49 -15.01
CA LEU A 205 1.23 -9.62 -14.64
C LEU A 205 2.10 -9.98 -15.84
N LYS A 206 3.33 -9.45 -15.84
CA LYS A 206 4.37 -9.90 -16.74
C LYS A 206 4.89 -11.27 -16.28
N VAL A 207 4.66 -12.30 -17.09
CA VAL A 207 5.13 -13.66 -16.78
C VAL A 207 6.57 -13.90 -17.25
N PRO A 208 7.38 -14.70 -16.52
CA PRO A 208 8.72 -15.09 -16.94
C PRO A 208 8.73 -15.91 -18.24
N ALA A 209 9.87 -15.95 -18.92
CA ALA A 209 10.03 -16.80 -20.11
C ALA A 209 9.80 -18.29 -19.77
N GLY A 210 8.95 -18.95 -20.54
CA GLY A 210 8.59 -20.36 -20.35
C GLY A 210 7.37 -20.59 -19.44
N VAL A 211 6.77 -19.54 -18.89
CA VAL A 211 5.48 -19.58 -18.20
C VAL A 211 4.39 -19.11 -19.18
N ASP A 212 3.21 -19.76 -19.17
CA ASP A 212 2.12 -19.40 -20.07
C ASP A 212 1.36 -18.16 -19.54
N PRO A 213 1.37 -17.03 -20.28
CA PRO A 213 0.62 -15.84 -19.86
C PRO A 213 -0.88 -16.08 -19.75
N LEU A 214 -1.43 -17.05 -20.51
CA LEU A 214 -2.86 -17.33 -20.47
C LEU A 214 -3.26 -17.91 -19.11
N THR A 215 -2.41 -18.73 -18.50
CA THR A 215 -2.69 -19.35 -17.20
C THR A 215 -2.23 -18.50 -16.02
N ASP A 216 -1.05 -17.87 -16.11
CA ASP A 216 -0.38 -17.34 -14.91
C ASP A 216 -0.37 -15.80 -14.80
N SER A 217 -0.96 -15.06 -15.74
CA SER A 217 -0.87 -13.60 -15.72
C SER A 217 -1.89 -12.89 -14.82
N ARG A 218 -2.90 -13.58 -14.27
CA ARG A 218 -3.97 -12.93 -13.50
C ARG A 218 -4.17 -13.59 -12.14
N LEU A 219 -4.44 -12.77 -11.13
CA LEU A 219 -4.73 -13.25 -9.79
C LEU A 219 -5.73 -12.39 -9.03
N GLU A 220 -6.33 -13.00 -8.01
CA GLU A 220 -7.01 -12.35 -6.90
C GLU A 220 -6.35 -12.81 -5.59
N LEU A 221 -6.40 -11.96 -4.57
CA LEU A 221 -5.84 -12.22 -3.25
C LEU A 221 -6.93 -12.50 -2.22
N ILE A 222 -6.60 -13.38 -1.29
CA ILE A 222 -7.43 -13.77 -0.16
C ILE A 222 -6.68 -13.47 1.13
N LEU A 223 -7.39 -12.99 2.14
CA LEU A 223 -6.89 -12.85 3.51
C LEU A 223 -7.94 -13.33 4.51
N CYS A 224 -7.56 -14.26 5.38
CA CYS A 224 -8.45 -14.81 6.40
C CYS A 224 -8.28 -14.07 7.73
N LEU A 225 -9.32 -13.39 8.21
CA LEU A 225 -9.33 -12.67 9.50
C LEU A 225 -10.21 -13.40 10.53
N PRO A 226 -9.92 -13.30 11.84
CA PRO A 226 -10.74 -13.91 12.89
C PRO A 226 -12.24 -13.59 12.73
N ALA A 227 -13.13 -14.50 13.16
CA ALA A 227 -14.57 -14.27 13.05
C ALA A 227 -15.06 -13.02 13.80
N ALA A 228 -14.44 -12.75 14.96
CA ALA A 228 -14.71 -11.58 15.80
C ALA A 228 -13.97 -10.32 15.34
N TRP A 229 -13.47 -10.27 14.09
CA TRP A 229 -12.77 -9.09 13.59
C TRP A 229 -13.73 -7.92 13.40
N GLU A 230 -13.39 -6.76 13.98
CA GLU A 230 -14.21 -5.55 13.92
C GLU A 230 -13.73 -4.62 12.79
N PHE A 231 -14.67 -4.19 11.94
CA PHE A 231 -14.40 -3.32 10.79
C PHE A 231 -14.79 -1.84 11.02
N ALA A 232 -15.47 -1.50 12.12
CA ALA A 232 -16.25 -0.25 12.24
C ALA A 232 -15.98 0.62 13.49
N ASN A 233 -14.89 0.43 14.25
CA ASN A 233 -14.64 1.21 15.48
C ASN A 233 -13.37 2.09 15.44
N ALA A 234 -13.57 3.42 15.41
CA ALA A 234 -12.57 4.46 15.10
C ALA A 234 -11.34 4.54 16.03
N GLU A 235 -11.41 4.01 17.25
CA GLU A 235 -10.42 4.29 18.29
C GLU A 235 -9.41 3.13 18.54
N GLY A 236 -9.57 1.98 17.87
CA GLY A 236 -8.81 0.75 18.18
C GLY A 236 -8.46 -0.18 17.02
N TYR A 237 -8.51 0.31 15.78
CA TYR A 237 -8.33 -0.51 14.58
C TYR A 237 -6.99 -1.24 14.50
N ASN A 238 -7.02 -2.58 14.62
CA ASN A 238 -5.89 -3.43 14.24
C ASN A 238 -5.88 -3.69 12.73
N LEU A 239 -6.11 -2.68 11.87
CA LEU A 239 -6.25 -2.84 10.41
C LEU A 239 -4.96 -3.21 9.67
N TRP A 240 -3.83 -3.37 10.38
CA TRP A 240 -2.56 -3.70 9.75
C TRP A 240 -2.62 -4.90 8.80
N PRO A 241 -3.39 -6.00 9.03
CA PRO A 241 -3.45 -7.09 8.07
C PRO A 241 -4.06 -6.66 6.73
N ILE A 242 -5.05 -5.77 6.77
CA ILE A 242 -5.70 -5.24 5.57
C ILE A 242 -4.77 -4.21 4.91
N ASN A 243 -4.10 -3.35 5.69
CA ASN A 243 -3.14 -2.38 5.16
C ASN A 243 -1.95 -3.08 4.46
N GLN A 244 -1.50 -4.20 5.00
CA GLN A 244 -0.46 -5.04 4.39
C GLN A 244 -0.94 -5.74 3.12
N LEU A 245 -2.19 -6.21 3.09
CA LEU A 245 -2.83 -6.68 1.85
C LEU A 245 -2.87 -5.57 0.78
N CYS A 246 -3.33 -4.36 1.15
CA CYS A 246 -3.33 -3.21 0.24
C CYS A 246 -1.92 -2.83 -0.23
N THR A 247 -0.90 -2.95 0.62
CA THR A 247 0.50 -2.74 0.24
C THR A 247 0.94 -3.74 -0.82
N LEU A 248 0.56 -5.01 -0.68
CA LEU A 248 0.83 -6.05 -1.68
C LEU A 248 0.07 -5.80 -2.99
N ILE A 249 -1.21 -5.42 -2.92
CA ILE A 249 -2.00 -5.05 -4.11
C ILE A 249 -1.33 -3.89 -4.86
N ASN A 250 -0.90 -2.86 -4.14
CA ASN A 250 -0.19 -1.74 -4.75
C ASN A 250 1.14 -2.19 -5.38
N HIS A 251 1.88 -3.09 -4.75
CA HIS A 251 3.11 -3.66 -5.31
C HIS A 251 2.84 -4.42 -6.63
N ILE A 252 1.79 -5.25 -6.66
CA ILE A 252 1.33 -5.94 -7.88
C ILE A 252 1.01 -4.94 -8.99
N LEU A 253 0.26 -3.89 -8.68
CA LEU A 253 -0.20 -2.91 -9.67
C LEU A 253 0.87 -1.91 -10.13
N THR A 254 2.04 -1.89 -9.50
CA THR A 254 3.08 -0.87 -9.74
C THR A 254 4.46 -1.45 -10.04
N THR A 255 4.58 -2.77 -10.16
CA THR A 255 5.86 -3.41 -10.49
C THR A 255 5.66 -4.45 -11.59
N ASP A 256 6.74 -4.72 -12.34
CA ASP A 256 6.78 -5.82 -13.31
C ASP A 256 7.16 -7.16 -12.65
N GLU A 257 7.11 -7.26 -11.31
CA GLU A 257 7.47 -8.49 -10.60
C GLU A 257 6.39 -9.55 -10.79
N PHE A 258 6.81 -10.75 -11.16
CA PHE A 258 5.90 -11.89 -11.24
C PHE A 258 5.53 -12.39 -9.85
N ILE A 259 4.24 -12.41 -9.54
CA ILE A 259 3.69 -12.74 -8.23
C ILE A 259 2.71 -13.90 -8.36
N GLY A 260 2.91 -14.94 -7.56
CA GLY A 260 2.08 -16.14 -7.57
C GLY A 260 2.34 -17.01 -6.35
N PHE A 261 2.02 -18.30 -6.44
CA PHE A 261 2.22 -19.25 -5.35
C PHE A 261 3.66 -19.21 -4.81
N GLY A 262 3.79 -19.07 -3.49
CA GLY A 262 5.07 -19.04 -2.81
C GLY A 262 5.81 -17.71 -2.86
N TYR A 263 5.29 -16.69 -3.56
CA TYR A 263 5.79 -15.32 -3.44
C TYR A 263 5.83 -14.92 -1.96
N SER A 264 6.92 -14.30 -1.51
CA SER A 264 7.11 -13.93 -0.11
C SER A 264 7.79 -12.57 0.03
N PHE A 265 7.40 -11.82 1.05
CA PHE A 265 8.02 -10.53 1.41
C PHE A 265 8.44 -10.52 2.88
N ASP A 266 9.46 -9.73 3.21
CA ASP A 266 10.01 -9.56 4.55
C ASP A 266 10.33 -8.06 4.78
N GLN A 267 9.81 -7.47 5.85
CA GLN A 267 10.08 -6.08 6.23
C GLN A 267 11.19 -5.97 7.28
N GLU A 268 11.79 -7.09 7.71
CA GLU A 268 12.85 -7.21 8.73
C GLU A 268 12.45 -6.73 10.14
N ARG A 269 11.33 -6.02 10.26
CA ARG A 269 10.72 -5.53 11.50
C ARG A 269 9.26 -5.99 11.58
N PRO A 270 8.66 -6.00 12.78
CA PRO A 270 7.24 -6.33 12.93
C PRO A 270 6.35 -5.48 12.01
N LEU A 271 5.39 -6.13 11.33
CA LEU A 271 4.44 -5.47 10.43
C LEU A 271 3.56 -4.46 11.15
N HIS A 272 3.38 -4.64 12.47
CA HIS A 272 2.67 -3.73 13.36
C HIS A 272 3.11 -3.97 14.81
N ALA A 273 2.96 -2.97 15.67
CA ALA A 273 3.36 -3.06 17.09
C ALA A 273 2.62 -4.16 17.87
N SER A 274 1.43 -4.58 17.41
CA SER A 274 0.61 -5.61 18.06
C SER A 274 0.97 -7.06 17.66
N THR A 275 1.93 -7.25 16.74
CA THR A 275 2.28 -8.59 16.23
C THR A 275 3.79 -8.80 16.17
N LYS A 276 4.22 -10.05 16.02
CA LYS A 276 5.60 -10.42 15.74
C LYS A 276 5.82 -10.91 14.31
N PHE A 277 4.77 -10.94 13.48
CA PHE A 277 4.95 -11.19 12.05
C PHE A 277 5.82 -10.10 11.44
N THR A 278 6.79 -10.47 10.61
CA THR A 278 7.68 -9.51 9.91
C THR A 278 7.50 -9.56 8.40
N GLY A 279 6.64 -10.45 7.90
CA GLY A 279 6.43 -10.67 6.47
C GLY A 279 5.30 -11.64 6.21
N GLY A 280 5.19 -12.12 4.97
CA GLY A 280 4.14 -13.02 4.53
C GLY A 280 4.48 -13.79 3.27
N MET A 281 3.62 -14.75 2.93
CA MET A 281 3.74 -15.60 1.73
C MET A 281 2.36 -15.85 1.11
N LEU A 282 2.32 -15.98 -0.21
CA LEU A 282 1.14 -16.39 -0.96
C LEU A 282 1.04 -17.91 -1.05
N THR A 283 -0.14 -18.47 -0.78
CA THR A 283 -0.45 -19.90 -0.83
C THR A 283 -1.74 -20.15 -1.59
N ALA A 284 -2.07 -21.40 -1.89
CA ALA A 284 -3.42 -21.76 -2.29
C ALA A 284 -4.40 -21.56 -1.12
N PRO A 285 -5.69 -21.29 -1.37
CA PRO A 285 -6.69 -21.09 -0.32
C PRO A 285 -7.11 -22.46 0.24
N GLY A 286 -6.29 -22.99 1.14
CA GLY A 286 -6.34 -24.39 1.60
C GLY A 286 -7.60 -24.77 2.37
N ALA A 287 -8.36 -23.79 2.87
CA ALA A 287 -9.66 -23.99 3.49
C ALA A 287 -10.79 -24.30 2.48
N PHE A 288 -10.53 -24.17 1.18
CA PHE A 288 -11.52 -24.33 0.11
C PHE A 288 -11.14 -25.47 -0.84
N PRO A 289 -12.12 -26.14 -1.47
CA PRO A 289 -11.85 -27.21 -2.42
C PRO A 289 -11.14 -26.68 -3.66
N ARG A 290 -10.36 -27.52 -4.35
CA ARG A 290 -9.55 -27.11 -5.53
C ARG A 290 -10.31 -26.31 -6.59
N PRO A 291 -11.58 -26.60 -6.94
CA PRO A 291 -12.32 -25.77 -7.90
C PRO A 291 -12.50 -24.32 -7.47
N ALA A 292 -12.36 -23.98 -6.18
CA ALA A 292 -12.40 -22.60 -5.73
C ALA A 292 -11.12 -21.81 -6.03
N HIS A 293 -10.01 -22.51 -6.35
CA HIS A 293 -8.67 -21.91 -6.41
C HIS A 293 -8.43 -21.13 -7.71
N GLU A 294 -9.27 -21.32 -8.73
CA GLU A 294 -9.14 -20.67 -10.02
C GLU A 294 -10.48 -20.57 -10.75
N VAL A 295 -10.61 -19.58 -11.65
CA VAL A 295 -11.73 -19.45 -12.59
C VAL A 295 -11.19 -19.18 -13.99
N VAL A 296 -11.84 -19.75 -15.00
CA VAL A 296 -11.49 -19.54 -16.42
C VAL A 296 -12.41 -18.48 -17.01
N LEU A 297 -11.82 -17.48 -17.68
CA LEU A 297 -12.50 -16.37 -18.33
C LEU A 297 -12.89 -16.70 -19.78
N GLY A 298 -13.67 -15.83 -20.42
CA GLY A 298 -14.16 -16.01 -21.80
C GLY A 298 -13.06 -16.08 -22.85
N ASP A 299 -11.88 -15.51 -22.57
CA ASP A 299 -10.68 -15.60 -23.42
C ASP A 299 -9.82 -16.85 -23.15
N ASN A 300 -10.31 -17.77 -22.29
CA ASN A 300 -9.61 -18.93 -21.73
C ASN A 300 -8.44 -18.59 -20.79
N SER A 301 -8.27 -17.32 -20.38
CA SER A 301 -7.30 -16.99 -19.34
C SER A 301 -7.78 -17.44 -17.97
N TYR A 302 -6.83 -17.82 -17.11
CA TYR A 302 -7.10 -18.24 -15.75
C TYR A 302 -6.91 -17.07 -14.79
N VAL A 303 -7.77 -16.98 -13.79
CA VAL A 303 -7.60 -16.13 -12.62
C VAL A 303 -7.37 -17.01 -11.41
N HIS A 304 -6.17 -16.95 -10.83
CA HIS A 304 -5.82 -17.71 -9.64
C HIS A 304 -6.15 -16.95 -8.35
N PHE A 305 -6.70 -17.63 -7.36
CA PHE A 305 -6.88 -17.09 -6.02
C PHE A 305 -5.71 -17.50 -5.12
N PHE A 306 -4.99 -16.53 -4.57
CA PHE A 306 -3.90 -16.78 -3.61
C PHE A 306 -4.22 -16.22 -2.23
N GLU A 307 -4.09 -17.06 -1.21
CA GLU A 307 -4.20 -16.67 0.18
C GLU A 307 -2.89 -16.08 0.70
N LEU A 308 -2.96 -14.88 1.27
CA LEU A 308 -1.87 -14.28 2.01
C LEU A 308 -1.85 -14.81 3.45
N ILE A 309 -0.77 -15.50 3.82
CA ILE A 309 -0.47 -15.88 5.19
C ILE A 309 0.67 -15.03 5.75
N TYR A 310 0.57 -14.62 7.02
CA TYR A 310 1.65 -13.90 7.69
C TYR A 310 2.59 -14.86 8.41
N LEU A 311 3.88 -14.57 8.32
CA LEU A 311 4.96 -15.43 8.79
C LEU A 311 5.81 -14.73 9.86
N TYR A 312 6.21 -15.51 10.86
CA TYR A 312 7.16 -15.07 11.88
C TYR A 312 8.60 -15.06 11.33
N PRO A 313 9.55 -14.39 12.00
CA PRO A 313 10.93 -14.28 11.54
C PRO A 313 11.61 -15.62 11.22
N MET A 314 11.40 -16.65 12.05
CA MET A 314 12.04 -17.95 11.81
C MET A 314 11.38 -18.71 10.66
N GLU A 315 10.08 -18.54 10.45
CA GLU A 315 9.35 -19.08 9.29
C GLU A 315 9.80 -18.43 7.98
N LEU A 316 10.02 -17.11 7.98
CA LEU A 316 10.60 -16.40 6.85
C LEU A 316 12.04 -16.82 6.58
N SER A 317 12.85 -16.98 7.63
CA SER A 317 14.22 -17.48 7.52
C SER A 317 14.24 -18.90 6.92
N PHE A 318 13.33 -19.77 7.34
CA PHE A 318 13.14 -21.09 6.75
C PHE A 318 12.75 -20.98 5.27
N ARG A 319 11.77 -20.13 4.93
CA ARG A 319 11.31 -19.90 3.55
C ARG A 319 12.41 -19.36 2.62
N LYS A 320 13.41 -18.63 3.13
CA LYS A 320 14.55 -18.14 2.32
C LYS A 320 15.44 -19.29 1.81
N SER A 321 15.45 -20.44 2.49
CA SER A 321 16.28 -21.60 2.13
C SER A 321 15.49 -22.84 1.73
N HIS A 322 14.15 -22.82 1.85
CA HIS A 322 13.25 -23.93 1.54
C HIS A 322 12.07 -23.45 0.69
N SER A 323 11.43 -24.38 0.00
CA SER A 323 10.24 -24.12 -0.81
C SER A 323 9.02 -23.73 0.04
N ALA A 324 8.03 -23.10 -0.60
CA ALA A 324 6.74 -22.83 0.02
C ALA A 324 6.04 -24.12 0.46
N TYR A 325 6.18 -25.21 -0.31
CA TYR A 325 5.62 -26.52 0.03
C TYR A 325 6.22 -27.10 1.31
N GLU A 326 7.53 -27.06 1.47
CA GLU A 326 8.20 -27.56 2.69
C GLU A 326 7.75 -26.78 3.94
N LEU A 327 7.55 -25.46 3.83
CA LEU A 327 7.02 -24.67 4.95
C LEU A 327 5.55 -25.06 5.26
N LEU A 328 4.73 -25.30 4.25
CA LEU A 328 3.34 -25.75 4.44
C LEU A 328 3.27 -27.16 5.06
N GLU A 329 4.15 -28.07 4.65
CA GLU A 329 4.30 -29.39 5.28
C GLU A 329 4.70 -29.26 6.75
N LEU A 330 5.58 -28.29 7.08
CA LEU A 330 5.96 -28.03 8.47
C LEU A 330 4.78 -27.52 9.30
N PHE A 331 3.95 -26.62 8.77
CA PHE A 331 2.69 -26.20 9.40
C PHE A 331 1.79 -27.40 9.70
N GLN A 332 1.61 -28.29 8.71
CA GLN A 332 0.80 -29.49 8.86
C GLN A 332 1.38 -30.46 9.91
N HIS A 333 2.69 -30.74 9.84
CA HIS A 333 3.38 -31.63 10.79
C HIS A 333 3.31 -31.11 12.22
N LYS A 334 3.38 -29.79 12.41
CA LYS A 334 3.25 -29.14 13.73
C LYS A 334 1.80 -28.88 14.14
N GLN A 335 0.83 -29.24 13.31
CA GLN A 335 -0.61 -28.99 13.53
C GLN A 335 -0.93 -27.51 13.81
N VAL A 336 -0.19 -26.61 13.16
CA VAL A 336 -0.41 -25.16 13.27
C VAL A 336 -1.11 -24.71 11.99
N VAL A 337 -2.32 -24.16 12.15
CA VAL A 337 -3.07 -23.59 11.02
C VAL A 337 -2.65 -22.12 10.84
N PRO A 338 -2.04 -21.74 9.71
CA PRO A 338 -1.47 -20.39 9.52
C PRO A 338 -2.54 -19.28 9.47
N SER A 339 -3.76 -19.64 9.08
CA SER A 339 -4.92 -18.76 8.96
C SER A 339 -6.08 -19.19 9.87
N PRO A 340 -7.01 -18.29 10.26
CA PRO A 340 -6.96 -16.83 10.08
C PRO A 340 -5.82 -16.16 10.87
N VAL A 341 -5.54 -14.90 10.55
CA VAL A 341 -4.50 -14.08 11.21
C VAL A 341 -4.75 -13.99 12.72
N ARG A 342 -3.87 -14.62 13.50
CA ARG A 342 -3.92 -14.64 14.96
C ARG A 342 -2.54 -14.91 15.54
N SER A 343 -2.37 -14.64 16.83
CA SER A 343 -1.20 -15.13 17.57
C SER A 343 -1.19 -16.66 17.54
N ARG A 344 -0.06 -17.24 17.13
CA ARG A 344 0.15 -18.69 17.05
C ARG A 344 1.61 -19.00 17.36
N GLN A 345 1.94 -20.28 17.50
CA GLN A 345 3.33 -20.70 17.62
C GLN A 345 4.06 -20.49 16.28
N ASP A 346 5.31 -20.04 16.36
CA ASP A 346 6.26 -20.09 15.25
C ASP A 346 6.69 -21.56 15.03
N VAL A 347 6.39 -22.11 13.85
CA VAL A 347 6.62 -23.54 13.57
C VAL A 347 8.09 -23.92 13.43
N CYS A 348 8.96 -22.92 13.26
CA CYS A 348 10.40 -23.09 13.12
C CYS A 348 11.16 -22.90 14.46
N VAL A 349 10.48 -22.44 15.52
CA VAL A 349 11.06 -22.45 16.86
C VAL A 349 11.08 -23.88 17.39
N GLN A 350 12.29 -24.40 17.66
CA GLN A 350 12.44 -25.66 18.38
C GLN A 350 11.87 -25.50 19.79
N VAL A 351 10.87 -26.32 20.14
CA VAL A 351 10.42 -26.43 21.52
C VAL A 351 11.58 -27.05 22.30
N SER A 352 12.24 -26.24 23.12
CA SER A 352 13.11 -26.75 24.17
C SER A 352 12.32 -27.80 24.96
N SER A 353 12.74 -29.06 24.89
CA SER A 353 12.22 -30.12 25.75
C SER A 353 12.74 -29.88 27.18
N ALA A 354 12.24 -28.83 27.82
CA ALA A 354 12.43 -28.55 29.23
C ALA A 354 11.12 -28.85 29.97
N GLN A 355 10.78 -30.14 30.02
CA GLN A 355 9.99 -30.76 31.07
C GLN A 355 10.03 -32.28 30.84
N LYS A 356 11.14 -32.90 31.25
CA LYS A 356 11.14 -34.29 31.69
C LYS A 356 11.45 -34.29 33.19
N ILE A 357 10.35 -34.47 33.93
CA ILE A 357 10.19 -34.94 35.31
C ILE A 357 10.90 -34.13 36.40
#